data_AF-A0A6I7P5X7-F1
#
_entry.id   AF-A0A6I7P5X7-F1
#
_cell.length_a   1.000
_cell.length_b   1.000
_cell.length_c   1.000
_cell.angle_alpha   90.00
_cell.angle_beta   90.00
_cell.angle_gamma   90.00
#
_symmetry.space_group_name_H-M   'P 1'
#
loop_
_entity.id
_entity.type
_entity.pdbx_description
1 polymer ?
#
loop_
_entity_poly.entity_id
_entity_poly.type
_entity_poly.pdbx_seq_one_letter_code
_entity_poly.pdbx_strand_id
1 'polypeptide(L)' 'MLFHLLVPLAAEFGPFNVFRYLTFRTGGAIMTALLISFVFGPALIRWLRSKQGKGQPIREDG' A
#
# COMPACT_ATOMS: atom_id res chain seq x y z
N MET A 1 -7.44 29.63 4.80
CA MET A 1 -8.73 29.89 4.13
C MET A 1 -9.36 28.63 3.52
N LEU A 2 -8.62 27.77 2.82
CA LEU A 2 -9.14 26.48 2.29
C LEU A 2 -9.67 25.51 3.37
N PHE A 3 -9.15 25.60 4.60
CA PHE A 3 -9.54 24.74 5.72
C PHE A 3 -11.01 24.91 6.15
N HIS A 4 -11.60 26.10 6.00
CA HIS A 4 -12.98 26.36 6.42
C HIS A 4 -14.05 25.87 5.42
N LEU A 5 -13.65 25.56 4.18
CA LEU A 5 -14.58 25.11 3.13
C LEU A 5 -14.81 23.59 3.17
N LEU A 6 -13.82 22.81 3.61
CA LEU A 6 -13.89 21.34 3.63
C LEU A 6 -14.41 20.76 4.96
N VAL A 7 -14.24 21.50 6.06
CA VAL A 7 -14.65 21.10 7.41
C VAL A 7 -16.17 20.92 7.59
N PRO A 8 -17.06 21.77 7.04
CA PRO A 8 -18.50 21.58 7.24
C PRO A 8 -19.07 20.37 6.47
N LEU A 9 -18.52 20.02 5.31
CA LEU A 9 -19.00 18.88 4.52
C LEU A 9 -18.67 17.52 5.16
N ALA A 10 -17.63 17.47 6.01
CA ALA A 10 -17.26 16.28 6.77
C ALA A 10 -18.18 16.01 7.99
N ALA A 11 -19.06 16.96 8.34
CA ALA A 11 -19.96 16.83 9.50
C ALA A 11 -21.28 16.11 9.20
N GLU A 12 -21.67 15.97 7.92
CA GLU A 12 -23.05 15.54 7.57
C GLU A 12 -23.26 14.02 7.43
N PHE A 13 -22.20 13.21 7.40
CA PHE A 13 -22.34 11.76 7.19
C PHE A 13 -21.63 10.93 8.27
N GLY A 14 -22.41 10.42 9.22
CA GLY A 14 -21.97 9.58 10.34
C GLY A 14 -21.02 8.42 9.98
N PRO A 15 -21.17 7.70 8.85
CA PRO A 15 -20.25 6.61 8.48
C PRO A 15 -18.84 7.08 8.12
N PHE A 16 -18.66 8.29 7.59
CA PHE A 16 -17.32 8.79 7.23
C PHE A 16 -16.51 9.25 8.45
N ASN A 17 -17.13 9.37 9.63
CA ASN A 17 -16.43 9.61 10.89
C ASN A 17 -15.42 8.49 11.21
N VAL A 18 -15.65 7.27 10.69
CA VAL A 18 -14.74 6.13 10.88
C VAL A 18 -13.34 6.40 10.30
N PHE A 19 -13.24 7.20 9.24
CA PHE A 19 -11.95 7.59 8.65
C PHE A 19 -11.15 8.59 9.50
N ARG A 20 -11.74 9.19 10.54
CA ARG A 20 -11.00 10.03 11.50
C ARG A 20 -10.16 9.21 12.47
N TYR A 21 -10.46 7.92 12.64
CA TYR A 21 -9.67 7.04 13.49
C TYR A 21 -8.41 6.59 12.76
N LEU A 22 -7.26 6.84 13.37
CA LEU A 22 -5.96 6.45 12.84
C LEU A 22 -5.89 4.95 12.54
N THR A 23 -6.47 4.12 13.41
CA THR A 23 -6.53 2.66 13.26
C THR A 23 -7.23 2.23 11.98
N PHE A 24 -8.35 2.87 11.62
CA PHE A 24 -9.09 2.55 10.40
C PHE A 24 -8.30 2.91 9.16
N ARG A 25 -7.65 4.08 9.17
CA ARG A 25 -6.78 4.51 8.07
C ARG A 25 -5.56 3.59 7.91
N THR A 26 -4.91 3.20 9.00
CA THR A 26 -3.79 2.25 8.97
C THR A 26 -4.23 0.88 8.47
N GLY A 27 -5.37 0.38 8.94
CA GLY A 27 -5.95 -0.88 8.47
C GLY A 27 -6.26 -0.84 6.97
N GLY A 28 -6.90 0.22 6.48
CA GLY A 28 -7.14 0.42 5.05
C GLY A 28 -5.85 0.51 4.23
N ALA A 29 -4.82 1.19 4.74
CA ALA A 29 -3.51 1.26 4.08
C ALA A 29 -2.84 -0.11 3.97
N ILE A 30 -2.88 -0.91 5.04
CA ILE A 30 -2.32 -2.28 5.03
C ILE A 30 -3.06 -3.15 4.02
N MET A 31 -4.40 -3.15 4.03
CA MET A 31 -5.22 -3.92 3.09
C MET A 31 -4.95 -3.52 1.64
N THR A 32 -4.83 -2.21 1.38
CA THR A 32 -4.52 -1.69 0.05
C THR A 32 -3.13 -2.12 -0.40
N ALA A 33 -2.12 -2.00 0.48
CA ALA A 33 -0.76 -2.43 0.19
C ALA A 33 -0.68 -3.94 -0.09
N LEU A 34 -1.44 -4.75 0.65
CA LEU A 34 -1.55 -6.19 0.43
C LEU A 34 -2.13 -6.50 -0.96
N LEU A 35 -3.25 -5.87 -1.32
CA LEU A 35 -3.87 -6.05 -2.65
C LEU A 35 -2.92 -5.65 -3.78
N ILE A 36 -2.26 -4.49 -3.65
CA ILE A 36 -1.25 -4.04 -4.61
C ILE A 36 -0.10 -5.05 -4.69
N SER A 37 0.39 -5.53 -3.55
CA SER A 37 1.49 -6.50 -3.51
C SER A 37 1.12 -7.82 -4.17
N PHE A 38 -0.10 -8.31 -4.01
CA PHE A 38 -0.54 -9.55 -4.67
C PHE A 38 -0.76 -9.37 -6.18
N VAL A 39 -1.31 -8.24 -6.62
CA VAL A 39 -1.56 -7.97 -8.04
C VAL A 39 -0.25 -7.69 -8.80
N PHE A 40 0.61 -6.84 -8.24
CA PHE A 40 1.83 -6.37 -8.93
C PHE A 40 3.08 -7.14 -8.54
N GLY A 41 3.09 -7.85 -7.40
CA GLY A 41 4.24 -8.62 -6.92
C GLY A 41 4.79 -9.62 -7.94
N PRO A 42 3.96 -10.46 -8.59
CA PRO A 42 4.46 -11.41 -9.60
C PRO A 42 5.12 -10.72 -10.80
N ALA A 43 4.56 -9.59 -11.24
CA ALA A 43 5.13 -8.81 -12.35
C ALA A 43 6.47 -8.19 -11.95
N LEU A 44 6.56 -7.62 -10.75
CA LEU A 44 7.79 -7.06 -10.19
C LEU A 44 8.88 -8.12 -10.06
N ILE A 45 8.55 -9.30 -9.52
CA ILE A 45 9.50 -10.42 -9.35
C ILE A 45 10.01 -10.89 -10.71
N ARG A 46 9.15 -11.03 -11.73
CA ARG A 46 9.56 -11.41 -13.09
C ARG A 46 10.48 -10.37 -13.71
N TRP A 47 10.17 -9.09 -13.54
CA TRP A 47 11.00 -8.01 -14.03
C TRP A 47 12.37 -7.99 -13.34
N LEU A 48 12.40 -8.08 -12.02
CA LEU A 48 13.65 -8.16 -11.25
C LEU A 48 14.47 -9.40 -11.63
N ARG A 49 13.83 -10.55 -11.84
CA ARG A 49 14.49 -11.78 -12.32
C ARG A 49 15.09 -11.62 -13.72
N SER A 50 14.46 -10.84 -14.60
CA SER A 50 15.03 -10.55 -15.93
C SER A 50 16.24 -9.61 -15.86
N LYS A 51 16.33 -8.81 -14.80
CA LYS A 51 17.43 -7.85 -14.56
C LYS A 51 18.55 -8.46 -13.72
N GLN A 52 18.25 -9.41 -12.84
CA GLN A 52 19.24 -10.29 -12.25
C GLN A 52 19.80 -11.16 -13.39
N GLY A 53 21.11 -11.09 -13.63
CA GLY A 53 21.78 -11.90 -14.64
C GLY A 53 21.76 -13.40 -14.32
N LYS A 54 22.80 -14.14 -14.71
CA LYS A 54 22.99 -15.53 -14.24
C LYS A 54 22.96 -15.49 -12.71
N GLY A 55 21.91 -16.06 -12.13
CA GLY A 55 21.64 -16.02 -10.69
C GLY A 55 22.93 -16.27 -9.93
N GLN A 56 23.12 -15.47 -8.87
CA GLN A 56 24.27 -15.52 -7.97
C GLN A 56 24.71 -16.98 -7.85
N PRO A 57 25.89 -17.38 -8.40
CA PRO A 57 26.31 -18.76 -8.33
C PRO A 57 26.21 -19.16 -6.88
N ILE A 58 25.48 -20.23 -6.61
CA ILE A 58 25.35 -20.79 -5.27
C ILE A 58 26.79 -21.00 -4.82
N ARG A 59 27.23 -20.20 -3.86
CA ARG A 59 28.57 -20.36 -3.30
C ARG A 59 28.51 -21.68 -2.55
N GLU A 60 29.31 -22.64 -2.99
CA GLU A 60 29.62 -23.89 -2.30
C GLU A 60 30.48 -23.64 -1.04
N ASP A 61 30.58 -22.38 -0.59
CA ASP A 61 31.31 -22.00 0.62
C ASP A 61 30.54 -22.53 1.84
N GLY A 62 30.78 -23.81 2.13
CA GLY A 62 30.62 -24.40 3.46
C GLY A 62 31.73 -23.95 4.41
#